data_AF-A0A0G0DMC8-F1
#
_entry.id   AF-A0A0G0DMC8-F1
#
_cell.length_a   1.000
_cell.length_b   1.000
_cell.length_c   1.000
_cell.angle_alpha   90.00
_cell.angle_beta   90.00
_cell.angle_gamma   90.00
#
_symmetry.space_group_name_H-M   'P 1'
#
loop_
_entity.id
_entity.type
_entity.pdbx_description
1 polymer ?
#
loop_
_entity_poly.entity_id
_entity_poly.type
_entity_poly.pdbx_seq_one_letter_code
_entity_poly.pdbx_strand_id
1 'polypeptide(L)'
;MSLDLAQQLDNVLKNAKHVLIFMAQDFSGDAVGSAWATYFFLKKNNIEATVVVPSDENYLQRFSFLTKPEDLMDSLAGARDFVLAFNTKFNKITNVRTERVEDELRIFITPEKGSIDPRDFSFIPAKFKYDLVIVLGSPDKESLGKVYEENPDIFYEVPVVNIDHHTENDNFGQVNIVDITASSTSEVVADLFSKINEKNIDENMAESLLTGIIDATNSFQKKNTSPKSLQIGAMLMTKGADQQKIIRYLYKTQPLHLLKLWGRVMARLYWEDEISLAWAPVFLEDFVQSRSKPSDVPFILDKIKENYSAGKIFMVLYNETPGQVRGVIKCINNDQLKKVAEILEAKAIGDVCEFSLQSGDTTEAGQHIVEKLRTGLIV
;
A
#
# COMPACT_ATOMS: atom_id res chain seq x y z
N MET A 1 -12.24 -2.96 35.31
CA MET A 1 -12.60 -2.26 34.06
C MET A 1 -11.62 -2.72 33.00
N SER A 2 -12.08 -3.11 31.81
CA SER A 2 -11.20 -3.39 30.68
C SER A 2 -10.45 -2.11 30.30
N LEU A 3 -9.15 -2.23 29.98
CA LEU A 3 -8.36 -1.12 29.47
C LEU A 3 -8.93 -0.64 28.13
N ASP A 4 -8.90 0.66 27.89
CA ASP A 4 -9.20 1.19 26.55
C ASP A 4 -8.12 0.77 25.53
N LEU A 5 -8.39 0.90 24.23
CA LEU A 5 -7.48 0.44 23.18
C LEU A 5 -6.11 1.16 23.20
N ALA A 6 -6.09 2.45 23.56
CA ALA A 6 -4.84 3.21 23.65
C ALA A 6 -3.99 2.72 24.84
N GLN A 7 -4.62 2.39 25.97
CA GLN A 7 -3.97 1.79 27.13
C GLN A 7 -3.49 0.36 26.85
N GLN A 8 -4.24 -0.42 26.07
CA GLN A 8 -3.79 -1.75 25.64
C GLN A 8 -2.53 -1.64 24.78
N LEU A 9 -2.52 -0.74 23.80
CA LEU A 9 -1.34 -0.48 22.98
C LEU A 9 -0.15 -0.01 23.84
N ASP A 10 -0.34 1.00 24.69
CA ASP A 10 0.70 1.54 25.57
C ASP A 10 1.31 0.44 26.48
N ASN A 11 0.49 -0.48 26.99
CA ASN A 11 0.98 -1.60 27.80
C ASN A 11 1.78 -2.64 27.01
N VAL A 12 1.40 -2.91 25.75
CA VAL A 12 2.18 -3.79 24.88
C VAL A 12 3.53 -3.13 24.55
N LEU A 13 3.51 -1.84 24.21
CA LEU A 13 4.72 -1.08 23.85
C LEU A 13 5.73 -0.97 25.00
N LYS A 14 5.29 -0.87 26.26
CA LYS A 14 6.19 -0.85 27.43
C LYS A 14 7.12 -2.07 27.55
N ASN A 15 6.72 -3.20 26.98
CA ASN A 15 7.49 -4.44 27.03
C ASN A 15 8.25 -4.73 25.73
N ALA A 16 8.00 -3.95 24.67
CA ALA A 16 8.62 -4.14 23.37
C ALA A 16 9.98 -3.45 23.30
N LYS A 17 10.93 -4.06 22.61
CA LYS A 17 12.24 -3.49 22.32
C LYS A 17 12.54 -3.46 20.83
N HIS A 18 12.12 -4.49 20.09
CA HIS A 18 12.35 -4.63 18.66
C HIS A 18 11.03 -4.94 17.96
N VAL A 19 10.47 -3.93 17.32
CA VAL A 19 9.16 -4.00 16.68
C VAL A 19 9.33 -4.12 15.17
N LEU A 20 8.60 -5.05 14.58
CA LEU A 20 8.46 -5.14 13.13
C LEU A 20 7.12 -4.55 12.70
N ILE A 21 7.15 -3.62 11.74
CA ILE A 21 5.96 -2.96 11.21
C ILE A 21 5.67 -3.51 9.80
N PHE A 22 4.47 -4.04 9.61
CA PHE A 22 3.90 -4.34 8.30
C PHE A 22 2.88 -3.28 7.92
N MET A 23 2.87 -2.92 6.64
CA MET A 23 1.91 -2.02 6.02
C MET A 23 1.16 -2.72 4.90
N ALA A 24 -0.02 -2.20 4.55
CA ALA A 24 -0.81 -2.69 3.41
C ALA A 24 0.00 -2.69 2.10
N GLN A 25 -0.24 -3.69 1.23
CA GLN A 25 0.43 -3.83 -0.06
C GLN A 25 -0.13 -2.94 -1.18
N ASP A 26 -1.09 -2.06 -0.88
CA ASP A 26 -1.63 -1.10 -1.85
C ASP A 26 -0.68 0.10 -2.09
N PHE A 27 0.36 0.22 -1.26
CA PHE A 27 1.32 1.32 -1.23
C PHE A 27 0.65 2.70 -1.16
N SER A 28 -0.57 2.79 -0.64
CA SER A 28 -1.32 4.03 -0.53
C SER A 28 -0.59 5.05 0.35
N GLY A 29 -0.97 6.31 0.23
CA GLY A 29 -0.47 7.33 1.15
C GLY A 29 -0.87 7.01 2.59
N ASP A 30 -2.01 6.33 2.77
CA ASP A 30 -2.44 5.85 4.08
C ASP A 30 -1.54 4.76 4.65
N ALA A 31 -1.16 3.78 3.83
CA ALA A 31 -0.23 2.73 4.24
C ALA A 31 1.15 3.32 4.60
N VAL A 32 1.69 4.22 3.77
CA VAL A 32 2.99 4.87 4.02
C VAL A 32 2.92 5.80 5.23
N GLY A 33 1.88 6.62 5.31
CA GLY A 33 1.69 7.60 6.36
C GLY A 33 1.54 6.98 7.73
N SER A 34 0.71 5.94 7.86
CA SER A 34 0.52 5.23 9.11
C SER A 34 1.79 4.47 9.55
N ALA A 35 2.50 3.84 8.61
CA ALA A 35 3.73 3.11 8.91
C ALA A 35 4.89 4.04 9.33
N TRP A 36 5.11 5.14 8.62
CA TRP A 36 6.23 6.06 8.90
C TRP A 36 6.01 6.75 10.24
N ALA A 37 4.78 7.19 10.51
CA ALA A 37 4.43 7.78 11.78
C ALA A 37 4.62 6.79 12.94
N THR A 38 4.22 5.52 12.74
CA THR A 38 4.43 4.47 13.74
C THR A 38 5.91 4.22 14.00
N TYR A 39 6.73 4.16 12.96
CA TYR A 39 8.18 4.05 13.11
C TYR A 39 8.78 5.19 13.95
N PHE A 40 8.47 6.45 13.61
CA PHE A 40 9.00 7.59 14.35
C PHE A 40 8.46 7.67 15.78
N PHE A 41 7.21 7.28 16.00
CA PHE A 41 6.64 7.19 17.35
C PHE A 41 7.39 6.17 18.20
N LEU A 42 7.68 4.98 17.68
CA LEU A 42 8.42 3.94 18.40
C LEU A 42 9.86 4.40 18.70
N LYS A 43 10.58 4.94 17.73
CA LYS A 43 11.96 5.44 17.92
C LYS A 43 12.00 6.53 18.99
N LYS A 44 11.03 7.44 19.02
CA LYS A 44 10.92 8.49 20.05
C LYS A 44 10.68 7.95 21.46
N ASN A 45 10.09 6.75 21.58
CA ASN A 45 9.92 6.04 22.84
C ASN A 45 11.08 5.06 23.15
N ASN A 46 12.22 5.19 22.44
CA ASN A 46 13.40 4.32 22.57
C ASN A 46 13.12 2.83 22.27
N ILE A 47 12.19 2.58 21.35
CA ILE A 47 11.89 1.25 20.84
C ILE A 47 12.51 1.14 19.44
N GLU A 48 13.33 0.12 19.21
CA GLU A 48 13.85 -0.16 17.87
C GLU A 48 12.71 -0.67 17.00
N ALA A 49 12.64 -0.15 15.77
CA ALA A 49 11.58 -0.48 14.84
C ALA A 49 12.19 -0.76 13.47
N THR A 50 11.56 -1.64 12.71
CA THR A 50 11.88 -1.85 11.30
C THR A 50 10.60 -1.96 10.49
N VAL A 51 10.54 -1.27 9.36
CA VAL A 51 9.36 -1.31 8.49
C VAL A 51 9.63 -2.25 7.32
N VAL A 52 8.69 -3.16 7.09
CA VAL A 52 8.67 -4.03 5.92
C VAL A 52 8.05 -3.26 4.75
N VAL A 53 8.81 -3.09 3.68
CA VAL A 53 8.40 -2.40 2.46
C VAL A 53 8.65 -3.32 1.27
N PRO A 54 7.64 -3.75 0.52
CA PRO A 54 7.83 -4.59 -0.65
C PRO A 54 8.82 -4.01 -1.68
N SER A 55 9.49 -4.88 -2.45
CA SER A 55 10.72 -4.59 -3.22
C SER A 55 10.63 -3.53 -4.34
N ASP A 56 9.45 -3.04 -4.73
CA ASP A 56 9.33 -2.02 -5.79
C ASP A 56 9.34 -0.61 -5.20
N GLU A 57 10.53 -0.04 -5.04
CA GLU A 57 10.70 1.31 -4.49
C GLU A 57 10.10 2.42 -5.38
N ASN A 58 9.74 2.15 -6.65
CA ASN A 58 9.19 3.18 -7.53
C ASN A 58 7.88 3.76 -6.98
N TYR A 59 7.10 2.97 -6.25
CA TYR A 59 5.86 3.44 -5.60
C TYR A 59 6.12 4.47 -4.50
N LEU A 60 7.29 4.44 -3.85
CA LEU A 60 7.66 5.42 -2.83
C LEU A 60 8.12 6.76 -3.42
N GLN A 61 8.39 6.85 -4.72
CA GLN A 61 8.85 8.08 -5.34
C GLN A 61 7.86 9.24 -5.12
N ARG A 62 6.55 8.96 -5.16
CA ARG A 62 5.50 9.96 -4.90
C ARG A 62 5.50 10.48 -3.46
N PHE A 63 6.10 9.74 -2.52
CA PHE A 63 6.22 10.10 -1.10
C PHE A 63 7.63 10.53 -0.71
N SER A 64 8.52 10.78 -1.69
CA SER A 64 9.91 11.21 -1.46
C SER A 64 10.07 12.52 -0.68
N PHE A 65 8.98 13.29 -0.49
CA PHE A 65 8.95 14.50 0.31
C PHE A 65 8.80 14.26 1.82
N LEU A 66 8.44 13.03 2.22
CA LEU A 66 8.38 12.58 3.61
C LEU A 66 9.76 12.14 4.10
N THR A 67 10.02 12.32 5.39
CA THR A 67 11.21 11.77 6.05
C THR A 67 11.12 10.23 6.05
N LYS A 68 12.04 9.57 5.35
CA LYS A 68 12.10 8.09 5.23
C LYS A 68 12.64 7.47 6.54
N PRO A 69 12.04 6.38 7.07
CA PRO A 69 12.62 5.58 8.13
C PRO A 69 14.04 5.10 7.77
N GLU A 70 14.91 5.00 8.78
CA GLU A 70 16.29 4.53 8.58
C GLU A 70 16.34 3.02 8.38
N ASP A 71 15.43 2.29 9.06
CA ASP A 71 15.40 0.84 9.08
C ASP A 71 14.23 0.33 8.22
N LEU A 72 14.53 0.04 6.96
CA LEU A 72 13.60 -0.59 6.02
C LEU A 72 14.15 -1.94 5.54
N MET A 73 13.25 -2.88 5.27
CA MET A 73 13.59 -4.14 4.62
C MET A 73 12.51 -4.57 3.63
N ASP A 74 12.92 -5.30 2.59
CA ASP A 74 12.04 -5.85 1.56
C ASP A 74 11.74 -7.34 1.74
N SER A 75 12.50 -8.00 2.61
CA SER A 75 12.32 -9.41 2.99
C SER A 75 12.77 -9.61 4.43
N LEU A 76 12.21 -10.63 5.09
CA LEU A 76 12.62 -11.05 6.44
C LEU A 76 13.85 -11.97 6.46
N ALA A 77 14.64 -11.97 5.39
CA ALA A 77 15.89 -12.71 5.34
C ALA A 77 16.82 -12.25 6.49
N GLY A 78 17.23 -13.19 7.35
CA GLY A 78 18.06 -12.88 8.52
C GLY A 78 17.31 -12.28 9.72
N ALA A 79 15.97 -12.33 9.74
CA ALA A 79 15.17 -11.95 10.91
C ALA A 79 15.15 -13.00 12.03
N ARG A 80 15.62 -14.22 11.75
CA ARG A 80 15.64 -15.36 12.66
C ARG A 80 17.08 -15.78 12.93
N ASP A 81 17.43 -15.86 14.21
CA ASP A 81 18.70 -16.47 14.61
C ASP A 81 18.62 -17.99 14.49
N PHE A 82 19.77 -18.64 14.36
CA PHE A 82 19.89 -20.09 14.48
C PHE A 82 20.84 -20.39 15.64
N VAL A 83 20.34 -21.09 16.66
CA VAL A 83 21.12 -21.38 17.87
C VAL A 83 21.65 -22.80 17.81
N LEU A 84 22.97 -22.92 17.89
CA LEU A 84 23.67 -24.18 18.13
C LEU A 84 23.80 -24.36 19.65
N ALA A 85 23.04 -25.28 20.23
CA ALA A 85 23.02 -25.51 21.67
C ALA A 85 23.76 -26.79 22.06
N PHE A 86 24.61 -26.67 23.08
CA PHE A 86 25.39 -27.77 23.66
C PHE A 86 25.03 -27.95 25.13
N ASN A 87 24.63 -29.15 25.54
CA ASN A 87 24.38 -29.45 26.95
C ASN A 87 25.71 -29.59 27.71
N THR A 88 26.10 -28.53 28.42
CA THR A 88 27.38 -28.49 29.12
C THR A 88 27.38 -29.12 30.52
N LYS A 89 26.32 -29.86 30.90
CA LYS A 89 26.20 -30.43 32.25
C LYS A 89 27.31 -31.44 32.56
N PHE A 90 27.67 -32.26 31.58
CA PHE A 90 28.64 -33.36 31.77
C PHE A 90 30.01 -33.06 31.15
N ASN A 91 30.08 -32.14 30.19
CA ASN A 91 31.31 -31.73 29.52
C ASN A 91 31.24 -30.25 29.14
N LYS A 92 32.08 -29.41 29.73
CA LYS A 92 32.07 -27.97 29.47
C LYS A 92 32.71 -27.65 28.12
N ILE A 93 32.25 -26.60 27.45
CA ILE A 93 32.95 -26.03 26.30
C ILE A 93 33.96 -25.01 26.81
N THR A 94 35.24 -25.19 26.49
CA THR A 94 36.33 -24.32 26.95
C THR A 94 36.70 -23.27 25.90
N ASN A 95 36.47 -23.56 24.62
CA ASN A 95 36.76 -22.64 23.54
C ASN A 95 35.79 -22.80 22.36
N VAL A 96 35.45 -21.69 21.72
CA VAL A 96 34.69 -21.63 20.47
C VAL A 96 35.43 -20.67 19.54
N ARG A 97 35.80 -21.14 18.35
CA ARG A 97 36.40 -20.30 17.31
C ARG A 97 35.70 -20.52 15.98
N THR A 98 35.61 -19.48 15.17
CA THR A 98 35.02 -19.53 13.83
C THR A 98 36.07 -19.28 12.77
N GLU A 99 36.00 -20.01 11.66
CA GLU A 99 36.88 -19.84 10.51
C GLU A 99 36.03 -19.87 9.24
N ARG A 100 36.25 -18.91 8.33
CA ARG A 100 35.55 -18.85 7.05
C ARG A 100 36.49 -19.37 5.96
N VAL A 101 36.11 -20.44 5.28
CA VAL A 101 36.89 -21.06 4.21
C VAL A 101 35.99 -21.18 2.99
N GLU A 102 36.33 -20.46 1.92
CA GLU A 102 35.49 -20.34 0.70
C GLU A 102 34.04 -19.99 1.07
N ASP A 103 33.09 -20.89 0.79
CA ASP A 103 31.66 -20.73 1.04
C ASP A 103 31.19 -21.35 2.37
N GLU A 104 32.10 -21.85 3.21
CA GLU A 104 31.78 -22.48 4.50
C GLU A 104 32.17 -21.59 5.69
N LEU A 105 31.24 -21.43 6.65
CA LEU A 105 31.54 -20.96 8.00
C LEU A 105 31.72 -22.17 8.92
N ARG A 106 32.95 -22.45 9.33
CA ARG A 106 33.29 -23.56 10.23
C ARG A 106 33.33 -23.07 11.67
N ILE A 107 32.60 -23.74 12.54
CA ILE A 107 32.59 -23.47 13.99
C ILE A 107 33.33 -24.61 14.67
N PHE A 108 34.49 -24.30 15.25
CA PHE A 108 35.29 -25.25 16.01
C PHE A 108 35.00 -25.12 17.50
N ILE A 109 34.67 -26.23 18.14
CA ILE A 109 34.27 -26.28 19.53
C ILE A 109 35.21 -27.23 20.26
N THR A 110 35.82 -26.73 21.34
CA THR A 110 36.74 -27.53 22.17
C THR A 110 36.05 -27.89 23.48
N PRO A 111 35.73 -29.17 23.73
CA PRO A 111 35.25 -29.61 25.02
C PRO A 111 36.39 -29.68 26.06
N GLU A 112 36.04 -29.64 27.34
CA GLU A 112 36.98 -29.83 28.45
C GLU A 112 37.54 -31.26 28.47
N LYS A 113 36.73 -32.25 28.08
CA LYS A 113 37.10 -33.67 28.11
C LYS A 113 36.79 -34.36 26.79
N GLY A 114 37.77 -35.05 26.20
CA GLY A 114 37.55 -35.98 25.09
C GLY A 114 36.78 -35.38 23.90
N SER A 115 35.76 -36.10 23.44
CA SER A 115 34.88 -35.69 22.33
C SER A 115 33.52 -35.20 22.83
N ILE A 116 32.81 -34.46 22.00
CA ILE A 116 31.40 -34.09 22.23
C ILE A 116 30.52 -35.29 21.87
N ASP A 117 29.54 -35.60 22.71
CA ASP A 117 28.49 -36.56 22.38
C ASP A 117 27.47 -35.88 21.45
N PRO A 118 27.18 -36.44 20.26
CA PRO A 118 26.19 -35.86 19.34
C PRO A 118 24.80 -35.68 19.96
N ARG A 119 24.45 -36.42 21.02
CA ARG A 119 23.17 -36.28 21.73
C ARG A 119 23.10 -35.04 22.62
N ASP A 120 24.26 -34.47 23.00
CA ASP A 120 24.33 -33.21 23.75
C ASP A 120 24.27 -32.00 22.81
N PHE A 121 24.23 -32.23 21.50
CA PHE A 121 24.12 -31.20 20.48
C PHE A 121 22.69 -31.11 19.95
N SER A 122 22.19 -29.89 19.82
CA SER A 122 20.87 -29.63 19.25
C SER A 122 20.89 -28.40 18.37
N PHE A 123 20.18 -28.49 17.25
CA PHE A 123 19.79 -27.34 16.44
C PHE A 123 18.48 -26.81 16.99
N ILE A 124 18.52 -25.57 17.48
CA ILE A 124 17.32 -24.88 17.94
C ILE A 124 17.07 -23.76 16.93
N PRO A 125 15.99 -23.82 16.12
CA PRO A 125 15.56 -22.66 15.37
C PRO A 125 15.26 -21.57 16.41
N ALA A 126 16.01 -20.47 16.36
CA ALA A 126 15.85 -19.44 17.38
C ALA A 126 14.55 -18.68 17.15
N LYS A 127 14.18 -17.88 18.15
CA LYS A 127 13.08 -16.93 18.04
C LYS A 127 13.45 -15.85 17.04
N PHE A 128 12.43 -15.21 16.48
CA PHE A 128 12.61 -13.95 15.77
C PHE A 128 13.30 -12.95 16.69
N LYS A 129 14.15 -12.09 16.11
CA LYS A 129 14.79 -10.98 16.82
C LYS A 129 13.79 -9.92 17.29
N TYR A 130 12.57 -9.97 16.75
CA TYR A 130 11.46 -9.07 17.09
C TYR A 130 10.62 -9.64 18.23
N ASP A 131 10.21 -8.77 19.14
CA ASP A 131 9.34 -9.10 20.27
C ASP A 131 7.90 -8.61 20.09
N LEU A 132 7.64 -7.83 19.03
CA LEU A 132 6.31 -7.37 18.65
C LEU A 132 6.19 -7.19 17.14
N VAL A 133 5.05 -7.56 16.59
CA VAL A 133 4.63 -7.23 15.22
C VAL A 133 3.48 -6.23 15.27
N ILE A 134 3.56 -5.14 14.51
CA ILE A 134 2.45 -4.22 14.27
C ILE A 134 2.05 -4.32 12.80
N VAL A 135 0.79 -4.65 12.54
CA VAL A 135 0.21 -4.70 11.20
C VAL A 135 -0.73 -3.51 11.02
N LEU A 136 -0.52 -2.75 9.96
CA LEU A 136 -1.26 -1.51 9.67
C LEU A 136 -2.02 -1.65 8.35
N GLY A 137 -3.33 -1.40 8.39
CA GLY A 137 -4.15 -1.24 7.19
C GLY A 137 -4.42 -2.52 6.38
N SER A 138 -4.29 -3.70 7.01
CA SER A 138 -4.52 -4.99 6.36
C SER A 138 -5.74 -5.69 6.99
N PRO A 139 -6.76 -6.09 6.20
CA PRO A 139 -7.96 -6.75 6.73
C PRO A 139 -7.65 -8.15 7.27
N ASP A 140 -6.70 -8.86 6.65
CA ASP A 140 -6.26 -10.20 7.02
C ASP A 140 -4.74 -10.33 6.84
N LYS A 141 -4.17 -11.49 7.22
CA LYS A 141 -2.72 -11.73 7.10
C LYS A 141 -2.32 -12.01 5.65
N GLU A 142 -3.20 -12.66 4.90
CA GLU A 142 -3.03 -13.04 3.51
C GLU A 142 -2.85 -11.81 2.60
N SER A 143 -3.52 -10.71 2.93
CA SER A 143 -3.44 -9.41 2.23
C SER A 143 -2.07 -8.73 2.37
N LEU A 144 -1.22 -9.21 3.29
CA LEU A 144 0.20 -8.82 3.35
C LEU A 144 1.06 -9.51 2.27
N GLY A 145 0.45 -10.34 1.43
CA GLY A 145 1.01 -10.93 0.22
C GLY A 145 2.32 -11.69 0.46
N LYS A 146 3.26 -11.54 -0.48
CA LYS A 146 4.52 -12.30 -0.52
C LYS A 146 5.28 -12.33 0.82
N VAL A 147 5.29 -11.25 1.59
CA VAL A 147 6.05 -11.24 2.85
C VAL A 147 5.42 -12.17 3.89
N TYR A 148 4.08 -12.24 3.93
CA TYR A 148 3.38 -13.21 4.77
C TYR A 148 3.57 -14.64 4.25
N GLU A 149 3.41 -14.86 2.94
CA GLU A 149 3.59 -16.19 2.32
C GLU A 149 4.97 -16.80 2.62
N GLU A 150 6.02 -15.98 2.62
CA GLU A 150 7.39 -16.41 2.89
C GLU A 150 7.70 -16.55 4.39
N ASN A 151 6.94 -15.89 5.27
CA ASN A 151 7.24 -15.82 6.71
C ASN A 151 6.00 -15.93 7.60
N PRO A 152 5.15 -16.98 7.46
CA PRO A 152 3.91 -17.07 8.23
C PRO A 152 4.15 -17.23 9.73
N ASP A 153 5.24 -17.92 10.11
CA ASP A 153 5.58 -18.26 11.49
C ASP A 153 5.68 -17.04 12.41
N ILE A 154 6.13 -15.87 11.90
CA ILE A 154 6.31 -14.67 12.73
C ILE A 154 5.00 -14.19 13.35
N PHE A 155 3.87 -14.38 12.66
CA PHE A 155 2.54 -14.00 13.11
C PHE A 155 1.94 -14.96 14.14
N TYR A 156 2.64 -16.07 14.44
CA TYR A 156 2.24 -17.06 15.45
C TYR A 156 3.26 -17.13 16.60
N GLU A 157 4.54 -16.86 16.33
CA GLU A 157 5.62 -16.87 17.33
C GLU A 157 5.79 -15.53 18.06
N VAL A 158 5.40 -14.41 17.43
CA VAL A 158 5.55 -13.05 17.97
C VAL A 158 4.16 -12.43 18.19
N PRO A 159 3.91 -11.76 19.34
CA PRO A 159 2.69 -11.00 19.57
C PRO A 159 2.38 -10.02 18.42
N VAL A 160 1.11 -9.97 18.00
CA VAL A 160 0.64 -9.10 16.92
C VAL A 160 -0.31 -8.03 17.45
N VAL A 161 -0.07 -6.77 17.08
CA VAL A 161 -1.01 -5.67 17.18
C VAL A 161 -1.54 -5.38 15.77
N ASN A 162 -2.84 -5.42 15.60
CA ASN A 162 -3.52 -5.15 14.34
C ASN A 162 -4.22 -3.78 14.46
N ILE A 163 -3.87 -2.83 13.59
CA ILE A 163 -4.48 -1.50 13.53
C ILE A 163 -5.04 -1.29 12.13
N ASP A 164 -6.35 -1.11 12.04
CA ASP A 164 -7.02 -1.09 10.74
C ASP A 164 -8.34 -0.28 10.78
N HIS A 165 -8.94 -0.06 9.62
CA HIS A 165 -10.27 0.55 9.48
C HIS A 165 -11.19 -0.19 8.49
N HIS A 166 -10.76 -1.32 7.91
CA HIS A 166 -11.58 -2.06 6.94
C HIS A 166 -12.72 -2.81 7.64
N THR A 167 -13.87 -2.88 6.97
CA THR A 167 -15.05 -3.59 7.48
C THR A 167 -14.89 -5.10 7.48
N GLU A 168 -13.97 -5.60 6.66
CA GLU A 168 -13.66 -7.01 6.44
C GLU A 168 -12.57 -7.52 7.38
N ASN A 169 -12.10 -6.72 8.35
CA ASN A 169 -10.96 -7.08 9.18
C ASN A 169 -11.23 -8.30 10.08
N ASP A 170 -10.31 -9.28 10.05
CA ASP A 170 -10.42 -10.57 10.74
C ASP A 170 -10.04 -10.53 12.23
N ASN A 171 -9.60 -9.38 12.75
CA ASN A 171 -9.18 -9.21 14.14
C ASN A 171 -8.11 -10.24 14.57
N PHE A 172 -7.10 -10.44 13.72
CA PHE A 172 -6.12 -11.51 13.87
C PHE A 172 -4.97 -11.23 14.85
N GLY A 173 -4.96 -10.06 15.49
CA GLY A 173 -3.97 -9.66 16.49
C GLY A 173 -4.30 -10.13 17.91
N GLN A 174 -3.30 -10.12 18.79
CA GLN A 174 -3.51 -10.19 20.23
C GLN A 174 -4.18 -8.92 20.76
N VAL A 175 -3.86 -7.77 20.16
CA VAL A 175 -4.58 -6.50 20.33
C VAL A 175 -5.09 -6.06 18.97
N ASN A 176 -6.39 -5.82 18.85
CA ASN A 176 -7.03 -5.37 17.63
C ASN A 176 -7.62 -3.98 17.84
N ILE A 177 -7.13 -3.00 17.09
CA ILE A 177 -7.56 -1.62 17.11
C ILE A 177 -8.17 -1.31 15.75
N VAL A 178 -9.44 -1.67 15.60
CA VAL A 178 -10.17 -1.50 14.35
C VAL A 178 -11.27 -0.45 14.54
N ASP A 179 -11.18 0.65 13.79
CA ASP A 179 -12.21 1.70 13.77
C ASP A 179 -12.79 1.81 12.35
N ILE A 180 -13.85 1.05 12.08
CA ILE A 180 -14.53 1.03 10.77
C ILE A 180 -15.18 2.36 10.37
N THR A 181 -15.23 3.32 11.30
CA THR A 181 -15.78 4.66 11.04
C THR A 181 -14.72 5.69 10.69
N ALA A 182 -13.44 5.35 10.86
CA ALA A 182 -12.31 6.19 10.49
C ALA A 182 -12.19 6.28 8.96
N SER A 183 -11.71 7.42 8.47
CA SER A 183 -11.49 7.62 7.05
C SER A 183 -10.28 6.87 6.51
N SER A 184 -9.33 6.52 7.39
CA SER A 184 -8.06 5.90 7.05
C SER A 184 -7.36 5.31 8.29
N THR A 185 -6.38 4.42 8.08
CA THR A 185 -5.52 3.86 9.15
C THR A 185 -4.70 4.95 9.82
N SER A 186 -4.23 5.95 9.05
CA SER A 186 -3.53 7.12 9.58
C SER A 186 -4.40 7.95 10.53
N GLU A 187 -5.72 8.03 10.29
CA GLU A 187 -6.63 8.65 11.26
C GLU A 187 -6.68 7.86 12.57
N VAL A 188 -6.76 6.52 12.49
CA VAL A 188 -6.74 5.63 13.67
C VAL A 188 -5.44 5.78 14.46
N VAL A 189 -4.30 5.76 13.77
CA VAL A 189 -2.97 5.91 14.37
C VAL A 189 -2.80 7.30 15.00
N ALA A 190 -3.25 8.37 14.34
CA ALA A 190 -3.18 9.72 14.89
C ALA A 190 -4.03 9.86 16.18
N ASP A 191 -5.26 9.31 16.17
CA ASP A 191 -6.14 9.29 17.33
C ASP A 191 -5.50 8.51 18.49
N LEU A 192 -4.93 7.33 18.21
CA LEU A 192 -4.20 6.52 19.20
C LEU A 192 -3.02 7.27 19.82
N PHE A 193 -2.14 7.85 18.99
CA PHE A 193 -0.97 8.56 19.49
C PHE A 193 -1.35 9.79 20.29
N SER A 194 -2.42 10.49 19.91
CA SER A 194 -2.93 11.64 20.67
C SER A 194 -3.40 11.22 22.08
N LYS A 195 -4.07 10.07 22.19
CA LYS A 195 -4.57 9.51 23.46
C LYS A 195 -3.44 8.99 24.36
N ILE A 196 -2.38 8.42 23.78
CA ILE A 196 -1.21 7.97 24.54
C ILE A 196 -0.39 9.17 25.01
N ASN A 197 0.06 10.00 24.07
CA ASN A 197 0.79 11.24 24.37
C ASN A 197 0.86 12.16 23.14
N GLU A 198 -0.11 13.06 23.00
CA GLU A 198 -0.17 14.03 21.90
C GLU A 198 1.07 14.94 21.79
N LYS A 199 1.82 15.15 22.88
CA LYS A 199 3.06 15.97 22.84
C LYS A 199 4.20 15.26 22.13
N ASN A 200 4.14 13.93 22.02
CA ASN A 200 5.16 13.15 21.34
C ASN A 200 4.99 13.21 19.82
N ILE A 201 3.83 13.59 19.28
CA ILE A 201 3.65 13.78 17.85
C ILE A 201 4.46 15.01 17.41
N ASP A 202 5.53 14.79 16.64
CA ASP A 202 6.33 15.84 16.01
C ASP A 202 5.96 16.03 14.54
N GLU A 203 6.65 16.96 13.89
CA GLU A 203 6.44 17.35 12.50
C GLU A 203 6.54 16.16 11.54
N ASN A 204 7.51 15.26 11.71
CA ASN A 204 7.70 14.10 10.83
C ASN A 204 6.52 13.12 10.94
N MET A 205 6.09 12.82 12.18
CA MET A 205 4.89 12.02 12.40
C MET A 205 3.65 12.72 11.85
N ALA A 206 3.51 14.02 12.10
CA ALA A 206 2.34 14.77 11.70
C ALA A 206 2.21 14.88 10.18
N GLU A 207 3.30 15.14 9.46
CA GLU A 207 3.32 15.21 8.00
C GLU A 207 3.00 13.84 7.37
N SER A 208 3.52 12.75 7.95
CA SER A 208 3.23 11.38 7.51
C SER A 208 1.75 11.02 7.71
N LEU A 209 1.21 11.25 8.89
CA LEU A 209 -0.21 10.97 9.21
C LEU A 209 -1.14 11.84 8.36
N LEU A 210 -0.85 13.13 8.20
CA LEU A 210 -1.69 14.02 7.39
C LEU A 210 -1.64 13.64 5.91
N THR A 211 -0.49 13.17 5.42
CA THR A 211 -0.37 12.62 4.05
C THR A 211 -1.30 11.45 3.85
N GLY A 212 -1.35 10.51 4.80
CA GLY A 212 -2.24 9.36 4.71
C GLY A 212 -3.72 9.71 4.74
N ILE A 213 -4.12 10.62 5.63
CA ILE A 213 -5.51 11.11 5.69
C ILE A 213 -5.89 11.83 4.40
N ILE A 214 -5.02 12.70 3.87
CA ILE A 214 -5.27 13.43 2.63
C ILE A 214 -5.40 12.46 1.45
N ASP A 215 -4.51 11.49 1.31
CA ASP A 215 -4.57 10.48 0.23
C ASP A 215 -5.87 9.66 0.30
N ALA A 216 -6.18 9.12 1.49
CA ALA A 216 -7.36 8.29 1.71
C ALA A 216 -8.68 9.02 1.43
N THR A 217 -8.75 10.31 1.79
CA THR A 217 -9.96 11.15 1.64
C THR A 217 -10.00 11.95 0.34
N ASN A 218 -8.99 11.84 -0.52
CA ASN A 218 -8.79 12.74 -1.67
C ASN A 218 -8.85 14.22 -1.26
N SER A 219 -8.02 14.61 -0.29
CA SER A 219 -8.03 15.95 0.31
C SER A 219 -9.41 16.33 0.88
N PHE A 220 -10.01 15.44 1.67
CA PHE A 220 -11.28 15.64 2.35
C PHE A 220 -12.50 15.79 1.41
N GLN A 221 -12.42 15.24 0.20
CA GLN A 221 -13.48 15.32 -0.82
C GLN A 221 -14.33 14.04 -0.90
N LYS A 222 -13.81 12.91 -0.43
CA LYS A 222 -14.55 11.63 -0.45
C LYS A 222 -15.58 11.55 0.68
N LYS A 223 -16.59 10.70 0.47
CA LYS A 223 -17.70 10.45 1.42
C LYS A 223 -17.26 9.90 2.78
N ASN A 224 -16.11 9.22 2.84
CA ASN A 224 -15.53 8.72 4.09
C ASN A 224 -14.88 9.83 4.95
N THR A 225 -14.86 11.08 4.48
CA THR A 225 -14.42 12.22 5.30
C THR A 225 -15.37 12.44 6.48
N SER A 226 -14.83 12.42 7.70
CA SER A 226 -15.58 12.60 8.93
C SER A 226 -15.23 13.91 9.64
N PRO A 227 -16.08 14.44 10.55
CA PRO A 227 -15.69 15.55 11.40
C PRO A 227 -14.42 15.27 12.21
N LYS A 228 -14.23 14.01 12.62
CA LYS A 228 -13.03 13.54 13.34
C LYS A 228 -11.78 13.65 12.47
N SER A 229 -11.85 13.25 11.20
CA SER A 229 -10.72 13.34 10.26
C SER A 229 -10.27 14.79 10.03
N LEU A 230 -11.22 15.74 9.95
CA LEU A 230 -10.94 17.17 9.84
C LEU A 230 -10.30 17.74 11.13
N GLN A 231 -10.79 17.34 12.31
CA GLN A 231 -10.22 17.75 13.59
C GLN A 231 -8.79 17.23 13.78
N ILE A 232 -8.56 15.95 13.45
CA ILE A 232 -7.22 15.35 13.45
C ILE A 232 -6.34 16.08 12.44
N GLY A 233 -6.82 16.35 11.22
CA GLY A 233 -6.07 17.13 10.24
C GLY A 233 -5.62 18.48 10.77
N ALA A 234 -6.50 19.22 11.44
CA ALA A 234 -6.16 20.50 12.08
C ALA A 234 -5.13 20.35 13.21
N MET A 235 -5.24 19.29 14.02
CA MET A 235 -4.26 18.97 15.06
C MET A 235 -2.88 18.67 14.45
N LEU A 236 -2.80 17.86 13.40
CA LEU A 236 -1.53 17.52 12.74
C LEU A 236 -0.88 18.75 12.09
N MET A 237 -1.68 19.64 11.49
CA MET A 237 -1.18 20.94 11.00
C MET A 237 -0.62 21.80 12.15
N THR A 238 -1.27 21.79 13.32
CA THR A 238 -0.74 22.47 14.53
C THR A 238 0.58 21.88 15.00
N LYS A 239 0.84 20.58 14.73
CA LYS A 239 2.12 19.91 15.01
C LYS A 239 3.20 20.12 13.94
N GLY A 240 2.90 20.90 12.89
CA GLY A 240 3.87 21.29 11.86
C GLY A 240 3.65 20.69 10.48
N ALA A 241 2.65 19.82 10.29
CA ALA A 241 2.39 19.24 8.97
C ALA A 241 2.00 20.32 7.93
N ASP A 242 2.76 20.42 6.84
CA ASP A 242 2.48 21.36 5.75
C ASP A 242 1.50 20.74 4.74
N GLN A 243 0.21 21.04 4.93
CA GLN A 243 -0.85 20.60 4.04
C GLN A 243 -0.63 21.05 2.58
N GLN A 244 -0.05 22.22 2.32
CA GLN A 244 0.16 22.70 0.96
C GLN A 244 1.29 21.92 0.26
N LYS A 245 2.36 21.60 1.00
CA LYS A 245 3.44 20.72 0.53
C LYS A 245 2.87 19.34 0.19
N ILE A 246 2.09 18.73 1.08
CA ILE A 246 1.46 17.42 0.84
C ILE A 246 0.61 17.44 -0.43
N ILE A 247 -0.31 18.41 -0.56
CA ILE A 247 -1.17 18.53 -1.75
C ILE A 247 -0.35 18.72 -3.02
N ARG A 248 0.74 19.50 -2.97
CA ARG A 248 1.61 19.70 -4.11
C ARG A 248 2.16 18.38 -4.61
N TYR A 249 2.72 17.56 -3.72
CA TYR A 249 3.35 16.30 -4.09
C TYR A 249 2.36 15.22 -4.51
N LEU A 250 1.20 15.14 -3.87
CA LEU A 250 0.18 14.13 -4.20
C LEU A 250 -0.60 14.45 -5.49
N TYR A 251 -0.91 15.72 -5.73
CA TYR A 251 -1.88 16.08 -6.79
C TYR A 251 -1.33 17.03 -7.87
N LYS A 252 -0.27 17.80 -7.58
CA LYS A 252 0.22 18.88 -8.46
C LYS A 252 1.61 18.61 -9.06
N THR A 253 1.98 17.34 -9.20
CA THR A 253 3.26 16.86 -9.75
C THR A 253 3.11 16.17 -11.11
N GLN A 254 1.97 16.34 -11.78
CA GLN A 254 1.66 15.62 -13.01
C GLN A 254 2.68 15.89 -14.13
N PRO A 255 3.27 14.85 -14.74
CA PRO A 255 4.18 14.99 -15.86
C PRO A 255 3.57 15.76 -17.04
N LEU A 256 4.38 16.60 -17.69
CA LEU A 256 3.93 17.43 -18.82
C LEU A 256 3.34 16.61 -19.98
N HIS A 257 3.86 15.40 -20.24
CA HIS A 257 3.32 14.54 -21.30
C HIS A 257 1.88 14.12 -21.03
N LEU A 258 1.54 13.77 -19.77
CA LEU A 258 0.17 13.45 -19.36
C LEU A 258 -0.75 14.65 -19.49
N LEU A 259 -0.30 15.84 -19.06
CA LEU A 259 -1.09 17.08 -19.20
C LEU A 259 -1.39 17.40 -20.67
N LYS A 260 -0.40 17.22 -21.56
CA LYS A 260 -0.58 17.41 -23.01
C LYS A 260 -1.56 16.42 -23.62
N LEU A 261 -1.45 15.14 -23.26
CA LEU A 261 -2.37 14.11 -23.73
C LEU A 261 -3.79 14.36 -23.23
N TRP A 262 -3.93 14.69 -21.93
CA TRP A 262 -5.23 15.00 -21.33
C TRP A 262 -5.92 16.17 -22.05
N GLY A 263 -5.21 17.28 -22.29
CA GLY A 263 -5.78 18.42 -23.02
C GLY A 263 -6.26 18.06 -24.43
N ARG A 264 -5.54 17.17 -25.14
CA ARG A 264 -5.93 16.70 -26.48
C ARG A 264 -7.16 15.82 -26.47
N VAL A 265 -7.26 14.94 -25.47
CA VAL A 265 -8.39 14.04 -25.25
C VAL A 265 -9.64 14.85 -24.89
N MET A 266 -9.53 15.78 -23.94
CA MET A 266 -10.65 16.64 -23.53
C MET A 266 -11.18 17.49 -24.67
N ALA A 267 -10.32 17.98 -25.57
CA ALA A 267 -10.75 18.75 -26.74
C ALA A 267 -11.57 17.94 -27.76
N ARG A 268 -11.59 16.60 -27.66
CA ARG A 268 -12.31 15.66 -28.53
C ARG A 268 -13.26 14.75 -27.77
N LEU A 269 -13.68 15.15 -26.58
CA LEU A 269 -14.60 14.36 -25.77
C LEU A 269 -16.02 14.44 -26.35
N TYR A 270 -16.57 13.30 -26.70
CA TYR A 270 -17.97 13.10 -27.06
C TYR A 270 -18.78 12.71 -25.82
N TRP A 271 -20.04 13.13 -25.77
CA TRP A 271 -20.98 12.81 -24.70
C TRP A 271 -22.22 12.12 -25.25
N GLU A 272 -22.54 10.94 -24.71
CA GLU A 272 -23.72 10.15 -25.02
C GLU A 272 -24.63 10.10 -23.78
N ASP A 273 -25.66 10.94 -23.77
CA ASP A 273 -26.50 11.18 -22.59
C ASP A 273 -27.24 9.91 -22.12
N GLU A 274 -27.82 9.16 -23.06
CA GLU A 274 -28.69 8.00 -22.79
C GLU A 274 -28.02 6.88 -21.98
N ILE A 275 -26.72 6.66 -22.22
CA ILE A 275 -25.93 5.64 -21.54
C ILE A 275 -24.90 6.22 -20.57
N SER A 276 -24.94 7.54 -20.38
CA SER A 276 -24.00 8.30 -19.56
C SER A 276 -22.53 7.99 -19.91
N LEU A 277 -22.20 7.95 -21.20
CA LEU A 277 -20.88 7.62 -21.72
C LEU A 277 -20.15 8.88 -22.21
N ALA A 278 -18.96 9.12 -21.65
CA ALA A 278 -18.01 10.08 -22.21
C ALA A 278 -16.90 9.31 -22.95
N TRP A 279 -16.63 9.67 -24.21
CA TRP A 279 -15.60 8.97 -24.98
C TRP A 279 -14.79 9.87 -25.90
N ALA A 280 -13.55 9.46 -26.23
CA ALA A 280 -12.71 10.21 -27.15
C ALA A 280 -11.84 9.29 -28.02
N PRO A 281 -11.70 9.58 -29.33
CA PRO A 281 -10.67 8.97 -30.16
C PRO A 281 -9.31 9.64 -29.89
N VAL A 282 -8.26 8.83 -29.79
CA VAL A 282 -6.87 9.25 -29.63
C VAL A 282 -6.07 8.71 -30.80
N PHE A 283 -5.44 9.62 -31.54
CA PHE A 283 -4.69 9.29 -32.75
C PHE A 283 -3.20 9.09 -32.42
N LEU A 284 -2.47 8.47 -33.33
CA LEU A 284 -1.03 8.24 -33.17
C LEU A 284 -0.27 9.56 -32.96
N GLU A 285 -0.68 10.62 -33.66
CA GLU A 285 -0.10 11.95 -33.54
C GLU A 285 -0.25 12.52 -32.14
N ASP A 286 -1.28 12.14 -31.38
CA ASP A 286 -1.47 12.61 -30.02
C ASP A 286 -0.41 12.07 -29.08
N PHE A 287 -0.15 10.77 -29.13
CA PHE A 287 0.91 10.13 -28.37
C PHE A 287 2.28 10.70 -28.74
N VAL A 288 2.54 10.89 -30.03
CA VAL A 288 3.82 11.45 -30.52
C VAL A 288 4.01 12.90 -30.02
N GLN A 289 2.99 13.76 -30.18
CA GLN A 289 3.10 15.17 -29.83
C GLN A 289 3.07 15.41 -28.32
N SER A 290 2.39 14.56 -27.55
CA SER A 290 2.43 14.62 -26.08
C SER A 290 3.70 13.97 -25.51
N ARG A 291 4.35 13.07 -26.25
CA ARG A 291 5.38 12.13 -25.78
C ARG A 291 4.83 11.13 -24.74
N SER A 292 3.57 10.74 -24.93
CA SER A 292 2.90 9.74 -24.10
C SER A 292 2.90 8.38 -24.76
N LYS A 293 2.50 7.35 -24.00
CA LYS A 293 2.34 5.98 -24.47
C LYS A 293 0.90 5.51 -24.26
N PRO A 294 0.44 4.46 -24.97
CA PRO A 294 -0.85 3.85 -24.69
C PRO A 294 -1.06 3.43 -23.22
N SER A 295 0.02 3.07 -22.52
CA SER A 295 -0.02 2.78 -21.07
C SER A 295 -0.47 3.97 -20.21
N ASP A 296 -0.47 5.19 -20.74
CA ASP A 296 -0.94 6.39 -20.04
C ASP A 296 -2.47 6.55 -20.12
N VAL A 297 -3.16 5.80 -20.99
CA VAL A 297 -4.61 5.94 -21.23
C VAL A 297 -5.45 5.69 -19.97
N PRO A 298 -5.20 4.66 -19.13
CA PRO A 298 -5.95 4.46 -17.89
C PRO A 298 -5.92 5.70 -16.98
N PHE A 299 -4.77 6.38 -16.89
CA PHE A 299 -4.64 7.61 -16.12
C PHE A 299 -5.47 8.77 -16.70
N ILE A 300 -5.54 8.89 -18.03
CA ILE A 300 -6.40 9.89 -18.67
C ILE A 300 -7.87 9.62 -18.38
N LEU A 301 -8.29 8.35 -18.42
CA LEU A 301 -9.67 7.96 -18.07
C LEU A 301 -10.02 8.32 -16.63
N ASP A 302 -9.08 8.16 -15.68
CA ASP A 302 -9.26 8.64 -14.31
C ASP A 302 -9.46 10.15 -14.26
N LYS A 303 -8.70 10.93 -15.04
CA LYS A 303 -8.88 12.38 -15.08
C LYS A 303 -10.23 12.80 -15.66
N ILE A 304 -10.75 12.09 -16.67
CA ILE A 304 -12.10 12.37 -17.18
C ILE A 304 -13.13 12.03 -16.10
N LYS A 305 -13.03 10.86 -15.49
CA LYS A 305 -13.93 10.39 -14.42
C LYS A 305 -13.96 11.32 -13.21
N GLU A 306 -12.80 11.84 -12.78
CA GLU A 306 -12.68 12.79 -11.66
C GLU A 306 -13.30 14.15 -11.96
N ASN A 307 -13.33 14.57 -13.23
CA ASN A 307 -13.72 15.93 -13.61
C ASN A 307 -15.07 16.01 -14.35
N TYR A 308 -15.73 14.88 -14.63
CA TYR A 308 -17.00 14.84 -15.35
C TYR A 308 -18.04 13.93 -14.65
N SER A 309 -18.78 14.52 -13.71
CA SER A 309 -19.69 13.79 -12.81
C SER A 309 -20.95 13.21 -13.46
N ALA A 310 -21.32 13.67 -14.66
CA ALA A 310 -22.47 13.11 -15.38
C ALA A 310 -22.15 11.72 -15.97
N GLY A 311 -20.88 11.44 -16.26
CA GLY A 311 -20.44 10.18 -16.82
C GLY A 311 -20.48 9.02 -15.83
N LYS A 312 -20.92 7.87 -16.31
CA LYS A 312 -20.82 6.58 -15.62
C LYS A 312 -19.83 5.62 -16.29
N ILE A 313 -19.65 5.81 -17.60
CA ILE A 313 -18.73 5.04 -18.45
C ILE A 313 -17.79 6.04 -19.13
N PHE A 314 -16.50 5.73 -19.16
CA PHE A 314 -15.45 6.55 -19.76
C PHE A 314 -14.65 5.69 -20.71
N MET A 315 -14.51 6.11 -21.98
CA MET A 315 -13.86 5.33 -23.01
C MET A 315 -12.83 6.14 -23.80
N VAL A 316 -11.68 5.53 -24.06
CA VAL A 316 -10.71 6.04 -25.03
C VAL A 316 -10.46 4.96 -26.05
N LEU A 317 -10.48 5.33 -27.34
CA LEU A 317 -10.10 4.44 -28.44
C LEU A 317 -8.83 4.96 -29.11
N TYR A 318 -7.95 4.06 -29.54
CA TYR A 318 -6.77 4.41 -30.33
C TYR A 318 -6.38 3.29 -31.29
N ASN A 319 -5.65 3.62 -32.35
CA ASN A 319 -5.13 2.61 -33.27
C ASN A 319 -3.89 1.92 -32.68
N GLU A 320 -3.95 0.61 -32.50
CA GLU A 320 -2.81 -0.20 -32.06
C GLU A 320 -1.93 -0.60 -33.24
N THR A 321 -2.56 -1.00 -34.34
CA THR A 321 -1.93 -1.25 -35.65
C THR A 321 -2.81 -0.67 -36.76
N PRO A 322 -2.30 -0.49 -37.99
CA PRO A 322 -3.14 -0.10 -39.12
C PRO A 322 -4.30 -1.10 -39.31
N GLY A 323 -5.54 -0.63 -39.18
CA GLY A 323 -6.74 -1.46 -39.29
C GLY A 323 -7.22 -2.10 -37.98
N GLN A 324 -6.56 -1.85 -36.85
CA GLN A 324 -6.96 -2.35 -35.54
C GLN A 324 -7.08 -1.22 -34.52
N VAL A 325 -8.29 -1.04 -33.99
CA VAL A 325 -8.60 -0.10 -32.91
C VAL A 325 -8.62 -0.86 -31.59
N ARG A 326 -7.97 -0.30 -30.58
CA ARG A 326 -8.05 -0.74 -29.19
C ARG A 326 -8.88 0.24 -28.39
N GLY A 327 -9.82 -0.26 -27.61
CA GLY A 327 -10.63 0.50 -26.69
C GLY A 327 -10.28 0.17 -25.25
N VAL A 328 -10.17 1.21 -24.43
CA VAL A 328 -9.98 1.10 -22.97
C VAL A 328 -11.15 1.81 -22.31
N ILE A 329 -11.83 1.10 -21.42
CA ILE A 329 -13.01 1.59 -20.71
C ILE A 329 -12.76 1.56 -19.22
N LYS A 330 -13.18 2.62 -18.54
CA LYS A 330 -13.25 2.71 -17.08
C LYS A 330 -14.66 3.11 -16.66
N CYS A 331 -15.13 2.57 -15.54
CA CYS A 331 -16.47 2.84 -15.01
C CYS A 331 -16.39 3.49 -13.62
N ILE A 332 -17.51 4.04 -13.16
CA ILE A 332 -17.63 4.58 -11.81
C ILE A 332 -17.56 3.51 -10.71
N ASN A 333 -17.97 2.27 -11.01
CA ASN A 333 -17.93 1.13 -10.09
C ASN A 333 -17.70 -0.20 -10.84
N ASN A 334 -17.37 -1.25 -10.07
CA ASN A 334 -17.05 -2.58 -10.62
C ASN A 334 -18.25 -3.30 -11.22
N ASP A 335 -19.46 -3.11 -10.68
CA ASP A 335 -20.66 -3.75 -11.22
C ASP A 335 -20.98 -3.26 -12.63
N GLN A 336 -20.80 -1.96 -12.87
CA GLN A 336 -20.95 -1.39 -14.20
C GLN A 336 -19.83 -1.83 -15.14
N LEU A 337 -18.60 -1.94 -14.65
CA LEU A 337 -17.48 -2.47 -15.44
C LEU A 337 -17.75 -3.90 -15.92
N LYS A 338 -18.28 -4.78 -15.05
CA LYS A 338 -18.63 -6.17 -15.40
C LYS A 338 -19.70 -6.23 -16.49
N LYS A 339 -20.78 -5.44 -16.34
CA LYS A 339 -21.85 -5.36 -17.36
C LYS A 339 -21.32 -4.90 -18.71
N VAL A 340 -20.49 -3.84 -18.72
CA VAL A 340 -19.89 -3.33 -19.96
C VAL A 340 -18.95 -4.37 -20.59
N ALA A 341 -18.15 -5.05 -19.77
CA ALA A 341 -17.25 -6.09 -20.24
C ALA A 341 -18.02 -7.27 -20.88
N GLU A 342 -19.15 -7.68 -20.30
CA GLU A 342 -20.02 -8.70 -20.87
C GLU A 342 -20.62 -8.27 -22.21
N ILE A 343 -21.18 -7.06 -22.31
CA ILE A 343 -21.78 -6.54 -23.56
C ILE A 343 -20.74 -6.47 -24.69
N LEU A 344 -19.52 -6.05 -24.36
CA LEU A 344 -18.46 -5.86 -25.35
C LEU A 344 -17.62 -7.11 -25.59
N GLU A 345 -17.86 -8.21 -24.87
CA GLU A 345 -17.00 -9.40 -24.87
C GLU A 345 -15.53 -9.04 -24.60
N ALA A 346 -15.34 -8.08 -23.71
CA ALA A 346 -14.06 -7.46 -23.42
C ALA A 346 -13.36 -8.12 -22.23
N LYS A 347 -12.03 -8.01 -22.17
CA LYS A 347 -11.24 -8.53 -21.07
C LYS A 347 -11.13 -7.48 -19.96
N ALA A 348 -11.55 -7.83 -18.74
CA ALA A 348 -11.29 -7.01 -17.57
C ALA A 348 -9.82 -7.19 -17.12
N ILE A 349 -9.11 -6.09 -16.94
CA ILE A 349 -7.72 -6.06 -16.47
C ILE A 349 -7.65 -4.99 -15.37
N GLY A 350 -7.52 -5.43 -14.11
CA GLY A 350 -7.58 -4.50 -12.97
C GLY A 350 -8.93 -3.79 -12.89
N ASP A 351 -8.91 -2.46 -12.92
CA ASP A 351 -10.10 -1.60 -12.87
C ASP A 351 -10.53 -1.04 -14.24
N VAL A 352 -9.95 -1.57 -15.32
CA VAL A 352 -10.30 -1.24 -16.70
C VAL A 352 -10.78 -2.46 -17.48
N CYS A 353 -11.46 -2.17 -18.58
CA CYS A 353 -11.97 -3.12 -19.55
C CYS A 353 -11.35 -2.81 -20.91
N GLU A 354 -10.75 -3.80 -21.56
CA GLU A 354 -10.05 -3.63 -22.82
C GLU A 354 -10.61 -4.56 -23.91
N PHE A 355 -10.74 -4.00 -25.11
CA PHE A 355 -11.19 -4.74 -26.30
C PHE A 355 -10.45 -4.26 -27.55
N SER A 356 -10.52 -5.06 -28.61
CA SER A 356 -9.98 -4.72 -29.92
C SER A 356 -11.05 -4.91 -31.00
N LEU A 357 -11.07 -4.00 -31.98
CA LEU A 357 -11.97 -4.03 -33.12
C LEU A 357 -11.17 -3.86 -34.42
N GLN A 358 -11.54 -4.60 -35.47
CA GLN A 358 -11.00 -4.37 -36.81
C GLN A 358 -11.68 -3.14 -37.42
N SER A 359 -10.94 -2.03 -37.50
CA SER A 359 -11.39 -0.78 -38.12
C SER A 359 -10.18 0.08 -38.50
N GLY A 360 -10.27 0.79 -39.63
CA GLY A 360 -9.29 1.80 -40.04
C GLY A 360 -9.55 3.18 -39.42
N ASP A 361 -10.77 3.44 -38.96
CA ASP A 361 -11.19 4.72 -38.41
C ASP A 361 -11.60 4.56 -36.93
N THR A 362 -10.87 5.23 -36.04
CA THR A 362 -11.09 5.22 -34.60
C THR A 362 -12.42 5.84 -34.20
N THR A 363 -12.91 6.82 -34.96
CA THR A 363 -14.18 7.52 -34.71
C THR A 363 -15.36 6.64 -35.10
N GLU A 364 -15.28 5.99 -36.26
CA GLU A 364 -16.29 5.02 -36.72
C GLU A 364 -16.37 3.84 -35.75
N ALA A 365 -15.23 3.32 -35.32
CA ALA A 365 -15.16 2.29 -34.28
C ALA A 365 -15.83 2.74 -32.98
N GLY A 366 -15.60 3.99 -32.56
CA GLY A 366 -16.24 4.58 -31.39
C GLY A 366 -17.77 4.58 -31.51
N GLN A 367 -18.31 5.04 -32.64
CA GLN A 367 -19.76 5.06 -32.88
C GLN A 367 -20.37 3.66 -32.87
N HIS A 368 -19.70 2.67 -33.48
CA HIS A 368 -20.16 1.29 -33.44
C HIS A 368 -20.25 0.73 -32.00
N ILE A 369 -19.26 1.06 -31.16
CA ILE A 369 -19.26 0.65 -29.75
C ILE A 369 -20.35 1.36 -28.94
N VAL A 370 -20.59 2.65 -29.22
CA VAL A 370 -21.70 3.40 -28.62
C VAL A 370 -23.03 2.72 -28.91
N GLU A 371 -23.29 2.31 -30.15
CA GLU A 371 -24.53 1.60 -30.53
C GLU A 371 -24.67 0.24 -29.84
N LYS A 372 -23.56 -0.52 -29.75
CA LYS A 372 -23.54 -1.81 -29.04
C LYS A 372 -23.86 -1.63 -27.55
N LEU A 373 -23.28 -0.63 -26.89
CA LEU A 373 -23.55 -0.30 -25.49
C LEU A 373 -24.97 0.20 -25.27
N ARG A 374 -25.49 1.05 -26.18
CA ARG A 374 -26.88 1.54 -26.15
C ARG A 374 -27.86 0.37 -26.18
N THR A 375 -27.62 -0.61 -27.04
CA THR A 375 -28.47 -1.80 -27.15
C THR A 375 -28.36 -2.71 -25.92
N GLY A 376 -27.15 -2.88 -25.36
CA GLY A 376 -26.93 -3.79 -24.24
C GLY A 376 -27.28 -3.24 -22.84
N LEU A 377 -27.31 -1.91 -22.66
CA LEU A 377 -27.55 -1.28 -21.35
C LEU A 377 -28.99 -0.78 -21.14
N ILE A 378 -29.75 -0.59 -22.22
CA ILE A 378 -31.14 -0.10 -22.18
C ILE A 378 -32.15 -1.27 -22.10
N VAL A 379 -31.71 -2.49 -22.41
CA VAL A 379 -32.43 -3.76 -22.17
C VAL A 379 -32.18 -4.21 -20.73
#